data_AF-A0A1B2J9L6-F1
#
_entry.id   AF-A0A1B2J9L6-F1
#
_cell.length_a   1.000
_cell.length_b   1.000
_cell.length_c   1.000
_cell.angle_alpha   90.00
_cell.angle_beta   90.00
_cell.angle_gamma   90.00
#
_symmetry.space_group_name_H-M   'P 1'
#
loop_
_entity.id
_entity.type
_entity.pdbx_description
1 polymer ?
#
loop_
_entity_poly.entity_id
_entity_poly.type
_entity_poly.pdbx_seq_one_letter_code
_entity_poly.pdbx_strand_id
1 'polypeptide(L)'
;MSTPARRRLMRDFKRIQQDAPGGVSASPLPDNVMTWNAVIVGPADTPFEDGTFRLVIQFDEQYPNKPPSVKFISDMFHPNVYASGDLCLDILQNRWTPTYDVSSILTSIQSLLNDPNISSPANVEAANLYKDHRSQYIQRVRDTVEKSWSEDILDEDEDDEDEDEGEGDNEDAQ
;
A
#
# COMPACT_ATOMS: atom_id res chain seq x y z
N MET A 1 -9.20 24.67 -10.39
CA MET A 1 -10.45 24.09 -10.95
C MET A 1 -10.44 22.59 -10.75
N SER A 2 -11.55 21.97 -10.36
CA SER A 2 -11.61 20.52 -10.12
C SER A 2 -11.70 19.76 -11.46
N THR A 3 -10.72 18.90 -11.74
CA THR A 3 -10.64 18.12 -12.99
C THR A 3 -11.58 16.91 -12.93
N PRO A 4 -11.93 16.28 -14.08
CA PRO A 4 -12.69 15.03 -14.08
C PRO A 4 -12.03 13.92 -13.23
N ALA A 5 -10.70 13.79 -13.31
CA ALA A 5 -9.92 12.83 -12.53
C ALA A 5 -10.07 13.10 -11.02
N ARG A 6 -9.87 14.34 -10.57
CA ARG A 6 -10.03 14.71 -9.15
C ARG A 6 -11.45 14.47 -8.64
N ARG A 7 -12.49 14.78 -9.43
CA ARG A 7 -13.88 14.47 -9.07
C ARG A 7 -14.14 12.97 -8.95
N ARG A 8 -13.52 12.16 -9.83
CA ARG A 8 -13.57 10.70 -9.76
C ARG A 8 -12.90 10.21 -8.48
N LEU A 9 -11.70 10.68 -8.16
CA LEU A 9 -10.96 10.27 -6.96
C LEU A 9 -11.71 10.58 -5.67
N MET A 10 -12.35 11.75 -5.56
CA MET A 10 -13.17 12.06 -4.38
C MET A 10 -14.37 11.12 -4.21
N ARG A 11 -14.93 10.61 -5.32
CA ARG A 11 -16.00 9.61 -5.26
C ARG A 11 -15.46 8.27 -4.79
N ASP A 12 -14.31 7.86 -5.31
CA ASP A 12 -13.67 6.61 -4.93
C ASP A 12 -13.23 6.66 -3.45
N PHE A 13 -12.81 7.82 -2.96
CA PHE A 13 -12.46 8.04 -1.55
C PHE A 13 -13.68 7.90 -0.65
N LYS A 14 -14.79 8.55 -1.04
CA LYS A 14 -16.06 8.40 -0.34
C LYS A 14 -16.53 6.94 -0.30
N ARG A 15 -16.34 6.19 -1.40
CA ARG A 15 -16.70 4.77 -1.44
C ARG A 15 -15.89 3.96 -0.44
N ILE A 16 -14.57 4.14 -0.41
CA ILE A 16 -13.70 3.46 0.57
C ILE A 16 -14.06 3.84 2.00
N GLN A 17 -14.32 5.12 2.30
CA GLN A 17 -14.71 5.53 3.65
C GLN A 17 -16.04 4.92 4.13
N GLN A 18 -16.96 4.65 3.20
CA GLN A 18 -18.30 4.15 3.54
C GLN A 18 -18.38 2.62 3.55
N ASP A 19 -17.65 1.95 2.67
CA ASP A 19 -17.76 0.52 2.41
C ASP A 19 -16.40 -0.04 1.97
N ALA A 20 -15.40 0.08 2.86
CA ALA A 20 -14.08 -0.51 2.65
C ALA A 20 -14.20 -2.05 2.69
N PRO A 21 -13.67 -2.77 1.70
CA PRO A 21 -13.53 -4.22 1.79
C PRO A 21 -12.71 -4.63 3.01
N GLY A 22 -13.00 -5.81 3.57
CA GLY A 22 -12.31 -6.31 4.75
C GLY A 22 -10.79 -6.42 4.54
N GLY A 23 -10.02 -5.85 5.45
CA GLY A 23 -8.55 -5.91 5.42
C GLY A 23 -7.89 -5.00 4.38
N VAL A 24 -8.60 -4.03 3.79
CA VAL A 24 -7.96 -2.98 2.96
C VAL A 24 -8.40 -1.59 3.39
N SER A 25 -7.50 -0.62 3.33
CA SER A 25 -7.79 0.79 3.57
C SER A 25 -6.98 1.67 2.62
N ALA A 26 -7.48 2.86 2.31
CA ALA A 26 -6.72 3.85 1.57
C ALA A 26 -7.22 5.28 1.79
N SER A 27 -6.31 6.24 1.70
CA SER A 27 -6.62 7.67 1.79
C SER A 27 -5.67 8.49 0.93
N PRO A 28 -6.14 9.60 0.33
CA PRO A 28 -5.27 10.56 -0.33
C PRO A 28 -4.37 11.26 0.68
N LEU A 29 -3.21 11.74 0.22
CA LEU A 29 -2.40 12.69 1.00
C LEU A 29 -3.19 13.99 1.24
N PRO A 30 -3.00 14.67 2.40
CA PRO A 30 -3.75 15.88 2.75
C PRO A 30 -3.64 17.01 1.72
N ASP A 31 -2.46 17.15 1.12
CA ASP A 31 -2.09 18.19 0.16
C ASP A 31 -2.17 17.73 -1.31
N ASN A 32 -2.23 16.41 -1.55
CA ASN A 32 -2.19 15.84 -2.89
C ASN A 32 -3.14 14.65 -3.08
N VAL A 33 -4.34 14.94 -3.61
CA VAL A 33 -5.35 13.92 -3.96
C VAL A 33 -4.90 12.94 -5.07
N MET A 34 -3.81 13.22 -5.79
CA MET A 34 -3.28 12.32 -6.82
C MET A 34 -2.31 11.27 -6.26
N THR A 35 -2.03 11.30 -4.96
CA THR A 35 -1.18 10.32 -4.29
C THR A 35 -1.90 9.80 -3.06
N TRP A 36 -2.00 8.50 -2.95
CA TRP A 36 -2.74 7.85 -1.87
C TRP A 36 -1.84 6.86 -1.16
N ASN A 37 -1.98 6.83 0.16
CA ASN A 37 -1.47 5.75 0.99
C ASN A 37 -2.57 4.70 1.12
N ALA A 38 -2.20 3.44 1.00
CA ALA A 38 -3.08 2.32 1.19
C ALA A 38 -2.43 1.25 2.06
N VAL A 39 -3.24 0.47 2.75
CA VAL A 39 -2.80 -0.65 3.57
C VAL A 39 -3.62 -1.87 3.17
N ILE A 40 -2.93 -3.00 3.04
CA ILE A 40 -3.55 -4.32 2.87
C ILE A 40 -3.10 -5.20 4.03
N VAL A 41 -4.07 -5.67 4.80
CA VAL A 41 -3.87 -6.72 5.79
C VAL A 41 -3.79 -8.06 5.05
N GLY A 42 -2.76 -8.83 5.39
CA GLY A 42 -2.53 -10.16 4.88
C GLY A 42 -3.74 -11.08 5.12
N PRO A 43 -4.28 -11.75 4.10
CA PRO A 43 -5.46 -12.59 4.26
C PRO A 43 -5.21 -13.78 5.20
N ALA A 44 -6.24 -14.16 5.95
CA ALA A 44 -6.24 -15.39 6.76
C ALA A 44 -5.95 -16.63 5.91
N ASP A 45 -5.39 -17.67 6.54
CA ASP A 45 -5.00 -18.92 5.88
C ASP A 45 -3.94 -18.76 4.77
N THR A 46 -3.23 -17.62 4.74
CA THR A 46 -2.09 -17.39 3.85
C THR A 46 -0.80 -17.20 4.65
N PRO A 47 0.38 -17.39 4.03
CA PRO A 47 1.66 -17.07 4.70
C PRO A 47 1.78 -15.59 5.07
N PHE A 48 0.98 -14.71 4.45
CA PHE A 48 0.94 -13.27 4.69
C PHE A 48 0.05 -12.87 5.87
N GLU A 49 -0.73 -13.81 6.43
CA GLU A 49 -1.67 -13.56 7.52
C GLU A 49 -1.08 -12.71 8.65
N ASP A 50 -1.87 -11.74 9.11
CA ASP A 50 -1.54 -10.72 10.11
C ASP A 50 -0.46 -9.69 9.71
N GLY A 51 0.09 -9.76 8.49
CA GLY A 51 0.96 -8.71 7.95
C GLY A 51 0.20 -7.44 7.58
N THR A 52 0.84 -6.29 7.77
CA THR A 52 0.28 -4.96 7.45
C THR A 52 1.10 -4.33 6.34
N PHE A 53 0.69 -4.53 5.09
CA PHE A 53 1.51 -4.12 3.94
C PHE A 53 1.07 -2.76 3.41
N ARG A 54 2.00 -1.81 3.39
CA ARG A 54 1.76 -0.44 2.94
C ARG A 54 2.02 -0.30 1.45
N LEU A 55 1.17 0.45 0.77
CA LEU A 55 1.24 0.74 -0.66
C LEU A 55 1.09 2.23 -0.91
N VAL A 56 1.69 2.68 -2.00
CA VAL A 56 1.42 4.00 -2.57
C VAL A 56 0.75 3.83 -3.92
N ILE A 57 -0.33 4.59 -4.12
CA ILE A 57 -1.06 4.67 -5.38
C ILE A 57 -0.88 6.08 -5.95
N GLN A 58 -0.40 6.16 -7.19
CA GLN A 58 -0.16 7.41 -7.90
C GLN A 58 -1.07 7.50 -9.12
N PHE A 59 -1.86 8.57 -9.15
CA PHE A 59 -2.81 8.88 -10.21
C PHE A 59 -2.27 10.01 -11.10
N ASP A 60 -2.75 10.07 -12.33
CA ASP A 60 -2.57 11.22 -13.22
C ASP A 60 -3.93 11.79 -13.64
N GLU A 61 -3.90 12.90 -14.39
CA GLU A 61 -5.12 13.54 -14.90
C GLU A 61 -5.87 12.71 -15.97
N GLN A 62 -5.32 11.57 -16.39
CA GLN A 62 -5.97 10.63 -17.32
C GLN A 62 -6.79 9.58 -16.58
N TYR A 63 -6.74 9.51 -15.25
CA TYR A 63 -7.61 8.66 -14.46
C TYR A 63 -9.10 9.01 -14.65
N PRO A 64 -10.02 8.04 -14.84
CA PRO A 64 -9.84 6.58 -14.83
C PRO A 64 -9.61 5.94 -16.21
N ASN A 65 -9.34 6.73 -17.26
CA ASN A 65 -9.08 6.18 -18.59
C ASN A 65 -7.74 5.43 -18.65
N LYS A 66 -6.77 5.85 -17.82
CA LYS A 66 -5.54 5.10 -17.55
C LYS A 66 -5.53 4.57 -16.10
N PRO A 67 -4.92 3.40 -15.86
CA PRO A 67 -4.72 2.89 -14.51
C PRO A 67 -3.78 3.80 -13.73
N PRO A 68 -3.90 3.85 -12.39
CA PRO A 68 -2.86 4.41 -11.56
C PRO A 68 -1.62 3.50 -11.54
N SER A 69 -0.48 4.07 -11.15
CA SER A 69 0.67 3.28 -10.71
C SER A 69 0.46 2.85 -9.26
N VAL A 70 0.79 1.59 -8.95
CA VAL A 70 0.68 1.04 -7.59
C VAL A 70 1.97 0.30 -7.28
N LYS A 71 2.54 0.58 -6.10
CA LYS A 71 3.70 -0.14 -5.57
C LYS A 71 3.56 -0.37 -4.07
N PHE A 72 4.11 -1.49 -3.62
CA PHE A 72 4.37 -1.71 -2.21
C PHE A 72 5.50 -0.79 -1.73
N ILE A 73 5.31 -0.23 -0.54
CA ILE A 73 6.37 0.46 0.22
C ILE A 73 7.04 -0.52 1.17
N SER A 74 6.24 -1.39 1.80
CA SER A 74 6.75 -2.46 2.65
C SER A 74 7.56 -3.47 1.86
N ASP A 75 8.54 -4.08 2.54
CA ASP A 75 9.33 -5.18 1.97
C ASP A 75 8.43 -6.38 1.65
N MET A 76 8.50 -6.91 0.43
CA MET A 76 7.61 -7.94 -0.07
C MET A 76 8.35 -9.11 -0.70
N PHE A 77 7.99 -10.32 -0.28
CA PHE A 77 8.47 -11.55 -0.89
C PHE A 77 7.33 -12.30 -1.58
N HIS A 78 6.99 -11.89 -2.80
CA HIS A 78 5.84 -12.41 -3.53
C HIS A 78 6.15 -12.64 -5.02
N PRO A 79 5.68 -13.75 -5.65
CA PRO A 79 5.97 -14.05 -7.06
C PRO A 79 5.63 -12.94 -8.05
N ASN A 80 4.60 -12.14 -7.78
CA ASN A 80 4.12 -11.05 -8.65
C ASN A 80 4.54 -9.64 -8.21
N VAL A 81 5.45 -9.50 -7.24
CA VAL A 81 5.97 -8.20 -6.77
C VAL A 81 7.44 -8.10 -7.14
N TYR A 82 7.85 -7.01 -7.77
CA TYR A 82 9.24 -6.71 -8.08
C TYR A 82 9.99 -6.28 -6.81
N ALA A 83 11.32 -6.38 -6.81
CA ALA A 83 12.16 -5.88 -5.71
C ALA A 83 12.01 -4.35 -5.47
N SER A 84 11.52 -3.60 -6.47
CA SER A 84 11.18 -2.18 -6.35
C SER A 84 9.84 -1.91 -5.64
N GLY A 85 9.06 -2.97 -5.35
CA GLY A 85 7.69 -2.88 -4.84
C GLY A 85 6.62 -2.81 -5.94
N ASP A 86 7.01 -2.64 -7.21
CA ASP A 86 6.06 -2.61 -8.32
C ASP A 86 5.31 -3.95 -8.50
N LEU A 87 4.11 -3.88 -9.05
CA LEU A 87 3.21 -5.02 -9.19
C LEU A 87 3.09 -5.50 -10.65
N CYS A 88 3.18 -6.81 -10.85
CA CYS A 88 2.75 -7.44 -12.09
C CYS A 88 1.30 -7.92 -11.95
N LEU A 89 0.35 -7.01 -12.18
CA LEU A 89 -1.10 -7.28 -12.14
C LEU A 89 -1.75 -6.81 -13.43
N ASP A 90 -2.44 -7.71 -14.13
CA ASP A 90 -2.98 -7.48 -15.48
C ASP A 90 -4.05 -6.38 -15.54
N ILE A 91 -4.86 -6.23 -14.48
CA ILE A 91 -5.84 -5.15 -14.38
C ILE A 91 -5.18 -3.76 -14.30
N LEU A 92 -3.94 -3.65 -13.83
CA LEU A 92 -3.16 -2.40 -13.85
C LEU A 92 -2.41 -2.19 -15.17
N GLN A 93 -2.54 -3.12 -16.12
CA GLN A 93 -1.84 -3.11 -17.39
C GLN A 93 -2.85 -3.20 -18.55
N ASN A 94 -2.89 -4.34 -19.24
CA ASN A 94 -3.65 -4.56 -20.46
C ASN A 94 -5.14 -4.88 -20.24
N ARG A 95 -5.54 -5.20 -19.00
CA ARG A 95 -6.95 -5.46 -18.66
C ARG A 95 -7.62 -4.31 -17.91
N TRP A 96 -6.97 -3.15 -17.80
CA TRP A 96 -7.56 -1.97 -17.18
C TRP A 96 -8.82 -1.53 -17.91
N THR A 97 -9.87 -1.24 -17.14
CA THR A 97 -11.08 -0.58 -17.61
C THR A 97 -11.44 0.58 -16.67
N PRO A 98 -12.04 1.68 -17.17
CA PRO A 98 -12.42 2.83 -16.33
C PRO A 98 -13.50 2.54 -15.27
N THR A 99 -14.03 1.32 -15.27
CA THR A 99 -15.00 0.82 -14.27
C THR A 99 -14.33 0.43 -12.96
N TYR A 100 -13.04 0.10 -12.97
CA TYR A 100 -12.28 -0.15 -11.75
C TYR A 100 -12.13 1.15 -10.95
N ASP A 101 -12.17 1.00 -9.64
CA ASP A 101 -11.91 2.02 -8.63
C ASP A 101 -10.85 1.54 -7.63
N VAL A 102 -10.47 2.42 -6.71
CA VAL A 102 -9.45 2.12 -5.69
C VAL A 102 -9.78 0.87 -4.87
N SER A 103 -11.06 0.68 -4.51
CA SER A 103 -11.52 -0.50 -3.77
C SER A 103 -11.25 -1.79 -4.56
N SER A 104 -11.67 -1.83 -5.83
CA SER A 104 -11.46 -3.01 -6.69
C SER A 104 -9.99 -3.32 -6.97
N ILE A 105 -9.13 -2.28 -7.05
CA ILE A 105 -7.68 -2.44 -7.18
C ILE A 105 -7.12 -3.13 -5.94
N LEU A 106 -7.41 -2.61 -4.74
CA LEU A 106 -6.89 -3.16 -3.49
C LEU A 106 -7.40 -4.58 -3.23
N THR A 107 -8.67 -4.86 -3.51
CA THR A 107 -9.22 -6.23 -3.41
C THR A 107 -8.52 -7.20 -4.36
N SER A 108 -8.16 -6.73 -5.56
CA SER A 108 -7.44 -7.56 -6.54
C SER A 108 -6.00 -7.84 -6.11
N ILE A 109 -5.33 -6.85 -5.50
CA ILE A 109 -3.99 -7.04 -4.92
C ILE A 109 -4.05 -7.99 -3.70
N GLN A 110 -5.04 -7.82 -2.82
CA GLN A 110 -5.26 -8.73 -1.70
C GLN A 110 -5.54 -10.17 -2.19
N SER A 111 -6.33 -10.34 -3.25
CA SER A 111 -6.58 -11.65 -3.85
C SER A 111 -5.30 -12.28 -4.43
N LEU A 112 -4.40 -11.45 -4.98
CA LEU A 112 -3.12 -11.89 -5.52
C LEU A 112 -2.21 -12.48 -4.42
N LEU A 113 -2.26 -11.96 -3.19
CA LEU A 113 -1.53 -12.53 -2.04
C LEU A 113 -2.00 -13.95 -1.69
N ASN A 114 -3.28 -14.25 -1.92
CA ASN A 114 -3.87 -15.56 -1.67
C ASN A 114 -3.56 -16.55 -2.82
N ASP A 115 -3.69 -16.11 -4.07
CA ASP A 115 -3.44 -16.95 -5.26
C ASP A 115 -2.40 -16.32 -6.20
N PRO A 116 -1.09 -16.56 -5.95
CA PRO A 116 -0.03 -15.98 -6.76
C PRO A 116 0.05 -16.60 -8.16
N ASN A 117 0.27 -15.76 -9.16
CA ASN A 117 0.50 -16.20 -10.53
C ASN A 117 1.98 -16.51 -10.78
N ILE A 118 2.34 -17.79 -10.76
CA ILE A 118 3.70 -18.27 -11.00
C ILE A 118 4.06 -18.48 -12.49
N SER A 119 3.13 -18.25 -13.42
CA SER A 119 3.38 -18.48 -14.87
C SER A 119 4.25 -17.40 -15.50
N SER A 120 4.18 -16.16 -14.99
CA SER A 120 4.99 -15.02 -15.41
C SER A 120 5.38 -14.20 -14.17
N PRO A 121 6.34 -14.70 -13.37
CA PRO A 121 6.66 -14.09 -12.09
C PRO A 121 7.52 -12.83 -12.27
N ALA A 122 7.22 -11.80 -11.47
CA ALA A 122 8.08 -10.64 -11.27
C ALA A 122 9.29 -11.00 -10.39
N ASN A 123 9.08 -11.88 -9.41
CA ASN A 123 10.12 -12.42 -8.55
C ASN A 123 10.28 -13.92 -8.81
N VAL A 124 11.30 -14.26 -9.60
CA VAL A 124 11.61 -15.65 -10.00
C VAL A 124 12.00 -16.52 -8.80
N GLU A 125 12.71 -15.95 -7.82
CA GLU A 125 13.10 -16.67 -6.60
C GLU A 125 11.85 -17.07 -5.80
N ALA A 126 10.96 -16.11 -5.53
CA ALA A 126 9.71 -16.36 -4.82
C ALA A 126 8.85 -17.42 -5.54
N ALA A 127 8.77 -17.37 -6.87
CA ALA A 127 8.01 -18.35 -7.66
C ALA A 127 8.61 -19.76 -7.59
N ASN A 128 9.93 -19.90 -7.67
CA ASN A 128 10.62 -21.18 -7.56
C ASN A 128 10.48 -21.76 -6.14
N LEU A 129 10.63 -20.95 -5.09
CA LEU A 129 10.41 -21.41 -3.72
C LEU A 129 8.95 -21.76 -3.47
N TYR A 130 8.00 -20.99 -4.01
CA TYR A 130 6.57 -21.29 -3.92
C TYR A 130 6.26 -22.69 -4.48
N LYS A 131 6.86 -23.02 -5.63
CA LYS A 131 6.63 -24.28 -6.35
C LYS A 131 7.38 -25.48 -5.75
N ASP A 132 8.68 -25.32 -5.49
CA ASP A 132 9.58 -26.44 -5.21
C ASP A 132 9.93 -26.55 -3.71
N HIS A 133 9.85 -25.45 -2.94
CA HIS A 133 10.33 -25.37 -1.55
C HIS A 133 9.36 -24.58 -0.64
N ARG A 134 8.11 -25.05 -0.55
CA ARG A 134 7.01 -24.34 0.12
C ARG A 134 7.34 -23.85 1.55
N SER A 135 8.02 -24.66 2.35
CA SER A 135 8.42 -24.29 3.71
C SER A 135 9.41 -23.13 3.75
N GLN A 136 10.38 -23.07 2.82
CA GLN A 136 11.30 -21.94 2.72
C GLN A 136 10.61 -20.67 2.23
N TYR A 137 9.68 -20.81 1.28
CA TYR A 137 8.83 -19.71 0.84
C TYR A 137 8.04 -19.12 2.01
N ILE A 138 7.37 -19.97 2.79
CA ILE A 138 6.60 -19.53 3.96
C ILE A 138 7.50 -18.80 4.96
N GLN A 139 8.69 -19.33 5.26
CA GLN A 139 9.63 -18.65 6.16
C GLN A 139 9.96 -17.24 5.68
N ARG A 140 10.35 -17.09 4.40
CA ARG A 140 10.69 -15.78 3.84
C ARG A 140 9.51 -14.80 3.84
N VAL A 141 8.29 -15.30 3.60
CA VAL A 141 7.09 -14.45 3.70
C VAL A 141 6.84 -14.04 5.15
N ARG A 142 6.97 -14.95 6.12
CA ARG A 142 6.81 -14.61 7.55
C ARG A 142 7.82 -13.57 8.01
N ASP A 143 9.06 -13.61 7.50
CA ASP A 143 10.04 -12.57 7.76
C ASP A 143 9.54 -11.19 7.26
N THR A 144 8.85 -11.13 6.11
CA THR A 144 8.24 -9.86 5.61
C THR A 144 7.02 -9.41 6.43
N VAL A 145 6.25 -10.35 6.97
CA VAL A 145 5.14 -10.04 7.90
C VAL A 145 5.67 -9.38 9.17
N GLU A 146 6.69 -9.96 9.79
CA GLU A 146 7.29 -9.41 11.01
C GLU A 146 7.88 -8.00 10.80
N LYS A 147 8.55 -7.77 9.65
CA LYS A 147 9.07 -6.44 9.29
C LYS A 147 7.96 -5.41 9.11
N SER A 148 6.82 -5.82 8.55
CA SER A 148 5.70 -4.93 8.30
C SER A 148 5.15 -4.26 9.56
N TRP A 149 5.31 -4.90 10.73
CA TRP A 149 4.91 -4.33 12.02
C TRP A 149 5.90 -3.31 12.59
N SER A 150 7.18 -3.46 12.27
CA SER A 150 8.21 -2.53 12.75
C SER A 150 8.22 -1.23 11.95
N GLU A 151 7.73 -1.30 10.71
CA GLU A 151 7.55 -0.16 9.81
C GLU A 151 6.50 0.85 10.29
N ASP A 152 5.55 0.43 11.12
CA ASP A 152 4.52 1.31 11.70
C ASP A 152 5.07 2.16 12.87
N ILE A 153 6.22 1.82 13.46
CA ILE A 153 6.77 2.49 14.65
C ILE A 153 7.63 3.71 14.26
N LEU A 154 8.17 3.75 13.04
CA LEU A 154 9.12 4.80 12.63
C LEU A 154 8.47 6.12 12.18
N ASP A 155 7.15 6.14 11.97
CA ASP A 155 6.43 7.34 11.53
C ASP A 155 5.87 8.19 12.70
N GLU A 156 5.95 7.71 13.95
CA GLU A 156 5.45 8.42 15.15
C GLU A 156 6.53 9.25 15.87
N ASP A 157 7.83 9.04 15.59
CA ASP A 157 8.93 9.67 16.35
C ASP A 157 9.40 11.04 15.77
N GLU A 158 8.80 11.57 14.70
CA GLU A 158 9.22 12.86 14.09
C GLU A 158 8.45 14.10 14.58
N ASP A 159 7.41 13.95 15.42
CA ASP A 159 6.53 15.08 15.82
C ASP A 159 6.77 15.63 17.25
N ASP A 160 7.73 15.10 18.03
CA ASP A 160 7.93 15.43 19.47
C ASP A 160 9.24 16.21 19.79
N GLU A 161 9.76 17.02 18.85
CA GLU A 161 10.80 18.01 19.16
C GLU A 161 10.38 19.38 18.62
N ASP A 162 9.64 20.19 19.43
CA ASP A 162 9.73 21.68 19.43
C ASP A 162 8.65 22.36 20.33
N GLU A 163 8.50 21.97 21.61
CA GLU A 163 7.83 22.85 22.60
C GLU A 163 8.40 22.66 24.02
N ASP A 164 9.57 23.26 24.32
CA ASP A 164 9.77 23.93 25.62
C ASP A 164 11.03 24.81 25.60
N GLU A 165 10.88 26.13 25.53
CA GLU A 165 11.60 27.07 26.42
C GLU A 165 10.76 28.35 26.52
N GLY A 166 9.74 28.27 27.39
CA GLY A 166 9.03 29.44 27.90
C GLY A 166 9.88 30.28 28.85
N GLU A 167 9.75 31.60 28.67
CA GLU A 167 9.97 32.74 29.57
C GLU A 167 10.50 32.48 31.00
N GLY A 168 11.61 33.15 31.34
CA GLY A 168 12.15 33.25 32.70
C GLY A 168 12.72 34.63 33.01
N ASP A 169 11.84 35.49 33.51
CA ASP A 169 12.01 36.61 34.44
C ASP A 169 12.96 37.80 34.17
N ASN A 170 12.27 38.94 34.04
CA ASN A 170 12.73 40.28 34.34
C ASN A 170 12.63 40.49 35.86
N GLU A 171 13.74 40.67 36.58
CA GLU A 171 13.73 41.27 37.94
C GLU A 171 14.83 42.32 38.11
N ASP A 172 14.40 43.40 38.76
CA ASP A 172 15.03 44.71 38.95
C ASP A 172 16.26 44.76 39.88
N ALA A 173 16.94 45.92 39.78
CA ALA A 173 17.61 46.67 40.86
C ALA A 173 19.06 46.29 41.28
N GLN A 174 20.03 47.09 40.80
CA GLN A 174 20.65 48.19 41.58
C GLN A 174 21.53 49.10 40.72
#